data_AF-A0A6P0XQD1-F1
#
_entry.id   AF-A0A6P0XQD1-F1
#
_cell.length_a   1.000
_cell.length_b   1.000
_cell.length_c   1.000
_cell.angle_alpha   90.00
_cell.angle_beta   90.00
_cell.angle_gamma   90.00
#
_symmetry.space_group_name_H-M   'P 1'
#
loop_
_entity.id
_entity.type
_entity.pdbx_description
1 polymer ?
#
loop_
_entity_poly.entity_id
_entity_poly.type
_entity_poly.pdbx_seq_one_letter_code
_entity_poly.pdbx_strand_id
1 'polypeptide(L)'
;FWLKLQSLTNEERQLFLSHLPSPVRYWYENLFPKWFNENDRKFYIWKQKLRSGEFNQEDADILKSVARQIKSRDGCVVHRYIADLSMATDVIVSSSTGKPLCVQITTMSGELCNHKYKEWKDTLQQWKIRRGIFVSYNPGQDRSVIQLVNLVLHNSRHLTEAKYIKFCFR
;
A
#
# COMPACT_ATOMS: atom_id res chain seq x y z
N PHE A 1 13.40 -6.18 13.03
CA PHE A 1 13.07 -4.82 13.51
C PHE A 1 11.84 -4.81 14.39
N TRP A 2 10.67 -5.26 13.93
CA TRP A 2 9.45 -5.28 14.73
C TRP A 2 9.57 -6.00 16.09
N LEU A 3 10.27 -7.14 16.16
CA LEU A 3 10.52 -7.83 17.44
C LEU A 3 11.29 -6.96 18.46
N LYS A 4 12.22 -6.11 17.99
CA LYS A 4 12.92 -5.14 18.85
C LYS A 4 11.99 -4.02 19.33
N LEU A 5 10.98 -3.66 18.53
CA LEU A 5 9.95 -2.69 18.94
C LEU A 5 9.07 -3.26 20.07
N GLN A 6 8.86 -4.58 20.09
CA GLN A 6 8.07 -5.25 21.13
C GLN A 6 8.80 -5.39 22.47
N SER A 7 10.14 -5.31 22.48
CA SER A 7 10.93 -5.36 23.72
C SER A 7 11.06 -3.99 24.42
N LEU A 8 10.60 -2.90 23.79
CA LEU A 8 10.60 -1.57 24.38
C LEU A 8 9.46 -1.40 25.39
N THR A 9 9.62 -0.48 26.35
CA THR A 9 8.49 -0.05 27.18
C THR A 9 7.42 0.65 26.33
N ASN A 10 6.23 0.85 26.91
CA ASN A 10 5.18 1.58 26.21
C ASN A 10 5.61 3.01 25.87
N GLU A 11 6.30 3.69 26.79
CA GLU A 11 6.77 5.06 26.62
C GLU A 11 7.84 5.14 25.53
N GLU A 12 8.85 4.27 25.58
CA GLU A 12 9.92 4.19 24.58
C GLU A 12 9.36 3.88 23.19
N ARG A 13 8.40 2.96 23.11
CA ARG A 13 7.75 2.58 21.86
C ARG A 13 6.95 3.75 21.27
N GLN A 14 6.18 4.46 22.09
CA GLN A 14 5.41 5.63 21.64
C GLN A 14 6.32 6.77 21.19
N LEU A 15 7.39 7.02 21.94
CA LEU A 15 8.41 7.99 21.56
C LEU A 15 9.07 7.59 20.23
N PHE A 16 9.44 6.33 20.05
CA PHE A 16 10.04 5.87 18.80
C PHE A 16 9.07 6.04 17.62
N LEU A 17 7.81 5.62 17.77
CA LEU A 17 6.81 5.65 16.72
C LEU A 17 6.40 7.07 16.33
N SER A 18 6.45 8.04 17.25
CA SER A 18 6.14 9.45 16.95
C SER A 18 7.16 10.11 16.00
N HIS A 19 8.38 9.60 15.94
CA HIS A 19 9.42 10.07 15.01
C HIS A 19 9.34 9.40 13.63
N LEU A 20 8.47 8.39 13.45
CA LEU A 20 8.34 7.71 12.17
C LEU A 20 7.34 8.44 11.25
N PRO A 21 7.62 8.48 9.94
CA PRO A 21 6.64 8.93 8.97
C PRO A 21 5.34 8.12 9.05
N SER A 22 4.20 8.79 8.82
CA SER A 22 2.85 8.21 9.00
C SER A 22 2.64 6.82 8.35
N PRO A 23 3.06 6.56 7.09
CA PRO A 23 2.94 5.23 6.47
C PRO A 23 3.84 4.17 7.11
N VAL A 24 5.03 4.57 7.59
CA VAL A 24 5.97 3.67 8.27
C VAL A 24 5.41 3.28 9.63
N ARG A 25 4.89 4.25 10.39
CA ARG A 25 4.21 4.00 11.66
C ARG A 25 3.01 3.08 11.46
N TYR A 26 2.16 3.37 10.47
CA TYR A 26 1.01 2.52 10.14
C TYR A 26 1.41 1.07 9.83
N TRP A 27 2.49 0.87 9.09
CA TRP A 27 3.03 -0.45 8.83
C TRP A 27 3.35 -1.19 10.13
N TYR A 28 4.10 -0.59 11.04
CA TYR A 28 4.55 -1.26 12.26
C TYR A 28 3.49 -1.40 13.36
N GLU A 29 2.56 -0.46 13.45
CA GLU A 29 1.48 -0.49 14.46
C GLU A 29 0.27 -1.30 14.02
N ASN A 30 -0.02 -1.36 12.71
CA ASN A 30 -1.29 -1.90 12.22
C ASN A 30 -1.11 -3.08 11.29
N LEU A 31 -0.39 -2.92 10.19
CA LEU A 31 -0.38 -3.94 9.13
C LEU A 31 0.52 -5.13 9.48
N PHE A 32 1.77 -4.85 9.84
CA PHE A 32 2.73 -5.91 10.17
C PHE A 32 2.29 -6.76 11.35
N PRO A 33 1.81 -6.22 12.49
CA PRO A 33 1.32 -7.05 13.59
C PRO A 33 0.14 -7.94 13.18
N LYS A 34 -0.80 -7.43 12.38
CA LYS A 34 -1.92 -8.25 11.89
C LYS A 34 -1.41 -9.41 11.04
N TRP A 35 -0.56 -9.13 10.05
CA TRP A 35 0.03 -10.18 9.22
C TRP A 35 0.83 -11.19 10.02
N PHE A 36 1.57 -10.74 11.02
CA PHE A 36 2.39 -11.62 11.84
C PHE A 36 1.56 -12.56 12.72
N ASN A 37 0.40 -12.11 13.19
CA ASN A 37 -0.43 -12.86 14.16
C ASN A 37 -1.65 -13.56 13.54
N GLU A 38 -2.08 -13.17 12.34
CA GLU A 38 -3.25 -13.74 11.66
C GLU A 38 -2.83 -14.69 10.53
N ASN A 39 -3.70 -15.66 10.22
CA ASN A 39 -3.42 -16.63 9.15
C ASN A 39 -3.58 -15.98 7.76
N ASP A 40 -2.47 -15.84 7.04
CA ASP A 40 -2.46 -15.36 5.67
C ASP A 40 -2.90 -16.46 4.69
N ARG A 41 -4.09 -16.31 4.12
CA ARG A 41 -4.62 -17.24 3.09
C ARG A 41 -3.74 -17.30 1.83
N LYS A 42 -2.95 -16.26 1.56
CA LYS A 42 -2.01 -16.17 0.43
C LYS A 42 -0.59 -16.59 0.82
N PHE A 43 -0.37 -17.11 2.02
CA PHE A 43 0.95 -17.52 2.50
C PHE A 43 1.64 -18.54 1.58
N TYR A 44 0.88 -19.42 0.94
CA TYR A 44 1.43 -20.39 -0.01
C TYR A 44 2.02 -19.73 -1.27
N ILE A 45 1.41 -18.65 -1.77
CA ILE A 45 1.88 -17.88 -2.93
C ILE A 45 3.21 -17.21 -2.59
N TRP A 46 3.29 -16.59 -1.41
CA TRP A 46 4.52 -15.99 -0.93
C TRP A 46 5.65 -17.01 -0.76
N LYS A 47 5.36 -18.19 -0.18
CA LYS A 47 6.33 -19.30 -0.06
C LYS A 47 6.86 -19.74 -1.43
N GLN A 48 6.01 -19.79 -2.45
CA GLN A 48 6.43 -20.13 -3.82
C GLN A 48 7.37 -19.07 -4.38
N LYS A 49 7.04 -17.78 -4.28
CA LYS A 49 7.89 -16.68 -4.75
C LYS A 49 9.25 -16.62 -4.04
N LEU A 50 9.27 -16.87 -2.72
CA LEU A 50 10.51 -17.00 -1.96
C LEU A 50 11.40 -18.12 -2.49
N ARG A 51 10.80 -19.25 -2.85
CA ARG A 51 11.53 -20.42 -3.35
C ARG A 51 12.04 -20.24 -4.77
N SER A 52 11.30 -19.53 -5.63
CA SER A 52 11.73 -19.27 -7.01
C SER A 52 12.73 -18.12 -7.11
N GLY A 53 12.85 -17.28 -6.08
CA GLY A 53 13.66 -16.05 -6.15
C GLY A 53 13.04 -14.99 -7.06
N GLU A 54 11.82 -15.22 -7.56
CA GLU A 54 11.11 -14.31 -8.46
C GLU A 54 10.43 -13.21 -7.67
N PHE A 55 11.24 -12.22 -7.27
CA PHE A 55 10.79 -10.94 -6.73
C PHE A 55 10.72 -9.85 -7.80
N ASN A 56 10.63 -10.24 -9.07
CA ASN A 56 10.48 -9.28 -10.16
C ASN A 56 9.10 -8.63 -10.08
N GLN A 57 9.08 -7.40 -9.58
CA GLN A 57 7.95 -6.50 -9.80
C GLN A 57 8.06 -5.99 -11.23
N GLU A 58 7.24 -6.52 -12.13
CA GLU A 58 7.09 -5.99 -13.49
C GLU A 58 6.82 -4.47 -13.48
N ASP A 59 6.23 -3.96 -12.40
CA ASP A 59 5.94 -2.53 -12.18
C ASP A 59 7.01 -1.78 -11.35
N ALA A 60 8.19 -2.35 -11.08
CA ALA A 60 9.18 -1.77 -10.16
C ALA A 60 9.58 -0.33 -10.53
N ASP A 61 9.74 -0.04 -11.82
CA ASP A 61 10.17 1.29 -12.28
C ASP A 61 9.05 2.33 -12.19
N ILE A 62 7.80 1.92 -12.42
CA ILE A 62 6.63 2.75 -12.18
C ILE A 62 6.50 3.05 -10.68
N LEU A 63 6.61 2.04 -9.82
CA LEU A 63 6.54 2.24 -8.36
C LEU A 63 7.67 3.16 -7.86
N LYS A 64 8.89 3.04 -8.40
CA LYS A 64 9.99 3.98 -8.12
C LYS A 64 9.64 5.41 -8.57
N SER A 65 9.06 5.56 -9.76
CA SER A 65 8.65 6.87 -10.30
C SER A 65 7.56 7.52 -9.45
N VAL A 66 6.52 6.76 -9.10
CA VAL A 66 5.45 7.17 -8.18
C VAL A 66 6.04 7.56 -6.83
N ALA A 67 6.91 6.74 -6.25
CA ALA A 67 7.53 7.03 -4.96
C ALA A 67 8.38 8.30 -4.98
N ARG A 68 9.13 8.54 -6.06
CA ARG A 68 9.93 9.76 -6.24
C ARG A 68 9.03 11.00 -6.30
N GLN A 69 7.95 10.96 -7.07
CA GLN A 69 7.02 12.08 -7.20
C GLN A 69 6.20 12.34 -5.94
N ILE A 70 5.85 11.30 -5.17
CA ILE A 70 5.22 11.48 -3.85
C ILE A 70 6.16 12.25 -2.92
N LYS A 71 7.43 11.84 -2.86
CA LYS A 71 8.44 12.50 -2.02
C LYS A 71 8.71 13.95 -2.44
N SER A 72 8.74 14.24 -3.74
CA SER A 72 8.94 15.60 -4.25
C SER A 72 7.75 16.54 -3.99
N ARG A 73 6.63 16.03 -3.45
CA ARG A 73 5.42 16.79 -3.08
C ARG A 73 5.15 16.72 -1.58
N ASP A 74 6.21 16.52 -0.78
CA ASP A 74 6.16 16.39 0.68
C ASP A 74 5.23 15.27 1.18
N GLY A 75 5.01 14.26 0.34
CA GLY A 75 4.33 13.04 0.72
C GLY A 75 5.29 11.98 1.24
N CYS A 76 4.76 11.03 1.99
CA CYS A 76 5.47 9.84 2.43
C CYS A 76 4.92 8.60 1.72
N VAL A 77 5.81 7.65 1.42
CA VAL A 77 5.51 6.40 0.74
C VAL A 77 6.35 5.28 1.33
N VAL A 78 5.71 4.14 1.54
CA VAL A 78 6.36 2.90 1.99
C VAL A 78 5.96 1.77 1.07
N HIS A 79 6.98 1.01 0.66
CA HIS A 79 6.83 -0.22 -0.11
C HIS A 79 7.23 -1.42 0.78
N ARG A 80 6.43 -2.48 0.78
CA ARG A 80 6.69 -3.70 1.54
C ARG A 80 6.23 -4.90 0.73
N TYR A 81 7.14 -5.83 0.43
CA TYR A 81 6.80 -7.07 -0.28
C TYR A 81 5.68 -7.86 0.40
N ILE A 82 5.64 -7.86 1.74
CA ILE A 82 4.55 -8.50 2.49
C ILE A 82 3.21 -7.80 2.24
N ALA A 83 3.17 -6.47 2.16
CA ALA A 83 1.94 -5.74 1.88
C ALA A 83 1.42 -6.06 0.47
N ASP A 84 2.31 -6.09 -0.52
CA ASP A 84 2.00 -6.44 -1.90
C ASP A 84 1.43 -7.87 -1.97
N LEU A 85 2.18 -8.85 -1.46
CA LEU A 85 1.85 -10.27 -1.63
C LEU A 85 0.68 -10.75 -0.75
N SER A 86 0.59 -10.29 0.50
CA SER A 86 -0.43 -10.76 1.44
C SER A 86 -1.66 -9.85 1.45
N MET A 87 -1.47 -8.54 1.30
CA MET A 87 -2.53 -7.54 1.50
C MET A 87 -2.99 -6.84 0.22
N ALA A 88 -2.49 -7.25 -0.96
CA ALA A 88 -2.81 -6.61 -2.23
C ALA A 88 -2.64 -5.08 -2.13
N THR A 89 -1.44 -4.67 -1.70
CA THR A 89 -1.07 -3.27 -1.50
C THR A 89 0.34 -3.04 -1.98
N ASP A 90 0.48 -2.43 -3.16
CA ASP A 90 1.79 -2.10 -3.73
C ASP A 90 2.48 -1.04 -2.87
N VAL A 91 1.75 0.01 -2.47
CA VAL A 91 2.30 1.09 -1.66
C VAL A 91 1.33 1.58 -0.58
N ILE A 92 1.91 2.03 0.53
CA ILE A 92 1.22 2.77 1.58
C ILE A 92 1.67 4.21 1.47
N VAL A 93 0.72 5.12 1.28
CA VAL A 93 1.01 6.54 1.05
C VAL A 93 0.39 7.41 2.12
N SER A 94 1.01 8.54 2.41
CA SER A 94 0.34 9.66 3.05
C SER A 94 0.80 10.99 2.46
N SER A 95 -0.09 11.97 2.36
CA SER A 95 0.36 13.36 2.26
C SER A 95 0.89 13.85 3.61
N SER A 96 1.56 15.00 3.65
CA SER A 96 2.07 15.64 4.88
C SER A 96 1.04 15.76 6.01
N THR A 97 -0.21 16.08 5.67
CA THR A 97 -1.33 16.24 6.63
C THR A 97 -2.36 15.12 6.53
N GLY A 98 -2.08 14.10 5.73
CA GLY A 98 -3.02 13.02 5.43
C GLY A 98 -2.83 11.80 6.32
N LYS A 99 -3.83 10.92 6.29
CA LYS A 99 -3.75 9.60 6.92
C LYS A 99 -3.15 8.58 5.95
N PRO A 100 -2.55 7.48 6.47
CA PRO A 100 -2.07 6.37 5.66
C PRO A 100 -3.16 5.77 4.78
N LEU A 101 -2.83 5.50 3.53
CA LEU A 101 -3.73 4.99 2.51
C LEU A 101 -3.05 3.83 1.77
N CYS A 102 -3.68 2.66 1.76
CA CYS A 102 -3.20 1.53 0.96
C CYS A 102 -3.61 1.71 -0.50
N VAL A 103 -2.67 1.51 -1.42
CA VAL A 103 -2.89 1.69 -2.85
C VAL A 103 -2.48 0.43 -3.59
N GLN A 104 -3.37 -0.05 -4.46
CA GLN A 104 -3.05 -1.02 -5.51
C GLN A 104 -3.09 -0.30 -6.85
N ILE A 105 -2.07 -0.53 -7.66
CA ILE A 105 -1.87 -0.01 -9.00
C ILE A 105 -1.95 -1.20 -9.96
N THR A 106 -2.56 -1.00 -11.12
CA THR A 106 -2.69 -2.04 -12.15
C THR A 106 -2.80 -1.40 -13.52
N THR A 107 -2.39 -2.11 -14.57
CA THR A 107 -2.62 -1.73 -15.97
C THR A 107 -3.85 -2.41 -16.57
N MET A 108 -4.41 -3.40 -15.86
CA MET A 108 -5.61 -4.12 -16.29
C MET A 108 -6.82 -3.20 -16.51
N SER A 109 -7.60 -3.48 -17.55
CA SER A 109 -8.79 -2.73 -17.93
C SER A 109 -10.03 -3.63 -18.07
N GLY A 110 -11.18 -3.04 -18.36
CA GLY A 110 -12.42 -3.78 -18.67
C GLY A 110 -12.92 -4.66 -17.52
N GLU A 111 -13.47 -5.82 -17.87
CA GLU A 111 -14.03 -6.78 -16.91
C GLU A 111 -12.98 -7.36 -15.96
N LEU A 112 -11.76 -7.59 -16.45
CA LEU A 112 -10.65 -8.06 -15.62
C LEU A 112 -10.31 -7.08 -14.49
N CYS A 113 -10.36 -5.78 -14.77
CA CYS A 113 -10.18 -4.74 -13.76
C CYS A 113 -11.29 -4.77 -12.69
N ASN A 114 -12.54 -4.98 -13.11
CA ASN A 114 -13.67 -5.08 -12.17
C ASN A 114 -13.55 -6.31 -11.26
N HIS A 115 -13.16 -7.44 -11.82
CA HIS A 115 -12.92 -8.67 -11.07
C HIS A 115 -11.79 -8.47 -10.05
N LYS A 116 -10.62 -8.00 -10.51
CA LYS A 116 -9.46 -7.73 -9.65
C LYS A 116 -9.77 -6.71 -8.54
N TYR A 117 -10.57 -5.69 -8.83
CA TYR A 117 -11.03 -4.74 -7.81
C TYR A 117 -11.87 -5.42 -6.72
N LYS A 118 -12.77 -6.34 -7.07
CA LYS A 118 -13.59 -7.06 -6.09
C LYS A 118 -12.71 -7.89 -5.16
N GLU A 119 -11.78 -8.68 -5.74
CA GLU A 119 -10.84 -9.50 -4.96
C GLU A 119 -9.92 -8.64 -4.07
N TRP A 120 -9.45 -7.51 -4.58
CA TRP A 120 -8.66 -6.53 -3.84
C TRP A 120 -9.45 -5.97 -2.65
N LYS A 121 -10.70 -5.56 -2.86
CA LYS A 121 -11.56 -5.02 -1.80
C LYS A 121 -11.80 -6.07 -0.72
N ASP A 122 -12.10 -7.30 -1.12
CA ASP A 122 -12.31 -8.42 -0.19
C ASP A 122 -11.03 -8.72 0.61
N THR A 123 -9.86 -8.65 -0.03
CA THR A 123 -8.55 -8.78 0.64
C THR A 123 -8.35 -7.68 1.70
N LEU A 124 -8.61 -6.40 1.36
CA LEU A 124 -8.48 -5.30 2.31
C LEU A 124 -9.44 -5.45 3.50
N GLN A 125 -10.68 -5.89 3.25
CA GLN A 125 -11.67 -6.13 4.30
C GLN A 125 -11.23 -7.26 5.24
N GLN A 126 -10.68 -8.36 4.71
CA GLN A 126 -10.13 -9.46 5.51
C GLN A 126 -9.02 -8.96 6.45
N TRP A 127 -8.10 -8.15 5.93
CA TRP A 127 -7.03 -7.52 6.74
C TRP A 127 -7.49 -6.33 7.60
N LYS A 128 -8.79 -6.00 7.57
CA LYS A 128 -9.39 -4.84 8.25
C LYS A 128 -8.64 -3.54 7.93
N ILE A 129 -8.20 -3.39 6.67
CA ILE A 129 -7.60 -2.16 6.15
C ILE A 129 -8.74 -1.23 5.77
N ARG A 130 -8.82 -0.07 6.43
CA ARG A 130 -10.02 0.77 6.37
C ARG A 130 -10.02 1.79 5.24
N ARG A 131 -8.87 2.03 4.61
CA ARG A 131 -8.68 3.08 3.60
C ARG A 131 -7.88 2.50 2.46
N GLY A 132 -8.52 2.33 1.31
CA GLY A 132 -7.91 1.73 0.14
C GLY A 132 -8.28 2.45 -1.14
N ILE A 133 -7.32 2.58 -2.05
CA ILE A 133 -7.58 2.97 -3.43
C ILE A 133 -7.02 1.93 -4.40
N PHE A 134 -7.82 1.61 -5.41
CA PHE A 134 -7.43 0.79 -6.54
C PHE A 134 -7.35 1.67 -7.78
N VAL A 135 -6.17 1.72 -8.41
CA VAL A 135 -5.92 2.55 -9.58
C VAL A 135 -5.58 1.66 -10.78
N SER A 136 -6.44 1.67 -11.77
CA SER A 136 -6.11 1.21 -13.13
C SER A 136 -5.61 2.41 -13.93
N TYR A 137 -4.44 2.30 -14.54
CA TYR A 137 -3.84 3.36 -15.35
C TYR A 137 -3.29 2.84 -16.68
N ASN A 138 -3.21 3.73 -17.67
CA ASN A 138 -2.61 3.45 -18.97
C ASN A 138 -1.15 3.95 -19.00
N PRO A 139 -0.13 3.06 -19.05
CA PRO A 139 1.27 3.47 -19.07
C PRO A 139 1.65 4.20 -20.37
N GLY A 140 0.89 4.01 -21.45
CA GLY A 140 1.11 4.69 -22.72
C GLY A 140 0.60 6.14 -22.77
N GLN A 141 -0.10 6.62 -21.73
CA GLN A 141 -0.53 8.02 -21.65
C GLN A 141 0.50 8.91 -20.97
N ASP A 142 0.79 10.03 -21.62
CA ASP A 142 1.58 11.11 -21.04
C ASP A 142 0.97 11.60 -19.72
N ARG A 143 1.83 11.81 -18.71
CA ARG A 143 1.46 12.29 -17.36
C ARG A 143 0.63 11.34 -16.50
N SER A 144 0.43 10.09 -16.90
CA SER A 144 -0.29 9.07 -16.11
C SER A 144 0.24 8.96 -14.65
N VAL A 145 1.56 8.99 -14.46
CA VAL A 145 2.19 8.99 -13.13
C VAL A 145 1.83 10.24 -12.31
N ILE A 146 1.80 11.42 -12.92
CA ILE A 146 1.49 12.68 -12.22
C ILE A 146 0.04 12.65 -11.71
N GLN A 147 -0.89 12.18 -12.54
CA GLN A 147 -2.31 12.04 -12.20
C GLN A 147 -2.50 11.04 -11.05
N LEU A 148 -1.85 9.87 -11.13
CA LEU A 148 -1.86 8.87 -10.08
C LEU A 148 -1.37 9.47 -8.75
N VAL A 149 -0.25 10.18 -8.75
CA VAL A 149 0.33 10.79 -7.54
C VAL A 149 -0.62 11.83 -6.94
N ASN A 150 -1.21 12.71 -7.76
CA ASN A 150 -2.18 13.71 -7.29
C ASN A 150 -3.40 13.04 -6.65
N LEU A 151 -3.91 11.99 -7.29
CA LEU A 151 -5.05 11.24 -6.82
C LEU A 151 -4.80 10.62 -5.45
N VAL A 152 -3.68 9.90 -5.28
CA VAL A 152 -3.39 9.19 -4.03
C VAL A 152 -3.08 10.15 -2.89
N LEU A 153 -2.39 11.27 -3.16
CA LEU A 153 -2.14 12.31 -2.15
C LEU A 153 -3.43 13.04 -1.75
N HIS A 154 -4.28 13.40 -2.71
CA HIS A 154 -5.57 14.01 -2.44
C HIS A 154 -6.43 13.10 -1.55
N ASN A 155 -6.55 11.82 -1.92
CA ASN A 155 -7.39 10.91 -1.15
C ASN A 155 -6.75 10.49 0.18
N SER A 156 -5.42 10.52 0.32
CA SER A 156 -4.79 10.38 1.64
C SER A 156 -5.30 11.44 2.63
N ARG A 157 -5.64 12.65 2.18
CA ARG A 157 -6.25 13.70 3.01
C ARG A 157 -7.75 13.49 3.21
N HIS A 158 -8.48 13.20 2.14
CA HIS A 158 -9.95 13.35 2.14
C HIS A 158 -10.72 12.03 2.24
N LEU A 159 -10.10 10.88 1.96
CA LEU A 159 -10.79 9.60 2.03
C LEU A 159 -11.15 9.29 3.48
N THR A 160 -12.43 9.21 3.77
CA THR A 160 -12.93 8.83 5.11
C THR A 160 -12.64 7.36 5.40
N GLU A 161 -12.76 6.98 6.67
CA GLU A 161 -12.61 5.58 7.09
C GLU A 161 -13.64 4.65 6.42
N ALA A 162 -13.28 3.37 6.32
CA ALA A 162 -14.08 2.30 5.74
C ALA A 162 -14.52 2.54 4.29
N LYS A 163 -13.73 3.29 3.51
CA LYS A 163 -13.97 3.52 2.08
C LYS A 163 -12.89 2.89 1.20
N TYR A 164 -13.38 2.32 0.10
CA TYR A 164 -12.60 1.70 -0.96
C TYR A 164 -13.03 2.33 -2.27
N ILE A 165 -12.12 3.00 -2.98
CA ILE A 165 -12.44 3.68 -4.23
C ILE A 165 -11.63 3.08 -5.38
N LYS A 166 -12.29 2.90 -6.51
CA LYS A 166 -11.66 2.50 -7.77
C LYS A 166 -11.57 3.70 -8.71
N PHE A 167 -10.42 3.89 -9.32
CA PHE A 167 -10.21 4.82 -10.43
C PHE A 167 -9.67 4.08 -11.64
N CYS A 168 -10.20 4.37 -12.82
CA CYS A 168 -9.75 3.80 -14.09
C CYS A 168 -9.44 4.95 -15.05
N PHE A 169 -8.15 5.17 -15.31
CA PHE A 169 -7.67 6.12 -16.31
C PHE A 169 -7.35 5.34 -17.58
N ARG A 170 -7.97 5.72 -18.70
CA ARG A 170 -7.76 5.09 -20.00
C ARG A 170 -7.17 6.08 -20.98
#